data_AF-A0A814FZT5-F1
#
_entry.id   AF-A0A814FZT5-F1
#
_cell.length_a   1.000
_cell.length_b   1.000
_cell.length_c   1.000
_cell.angle_alpha   90.00
_cell.angle_beta   90.00
_cell.angle_gamma   90.00
#
_symmetry.space_group_name_H-M   'P 1'
#
loop_
_entity.id
_entity.type
_entity.pdbx_description
1 polymer ?
#
loop_
_entity_poly.entity_id
_entity_poly.type
_entity_poly.pdbx_seq_one_letter_code
_entity_poly.pdbx_strand_id
1 'polypeptide(L)'
;MSKKDLELELMKMNPDNIRNFAQHSIEAGQILFNSADDLININQIAEMNQNLPNILERVNSLLVRANQLIDGLDNFKEKNQLNFNRLQNKLNHRLKELAIVAARAINANCVRLTSPINWIRIDERPFPHYVPTLEDLNNLDPRFLIELLEFYNLPVQRNLVDNRRILGAYHGIPSFLQ
;
A
#
# COMPACT_ATOMS: atom_id res chain seq x y z
N MET A 1 -21.35 94.72 -2.17
CA MET A 1 -22.78 94.33 -2.14
C MET A 1 -23.28 94.45 -0.72
N SER A 2 -24.33 95.24 -0.47
CA SER A 2 -24.90 95.35 0.87
C SER A 2 -25.75 94.11 1.18
N LYS A 3 -25.96 93.79 2.46
CA LYS A 3 -26.81 92.67 2.90
C LYS A 3 -28.22 92.72 2.28
N LYS A 4 -28.76 93.93 2.07
CA LYS A 4 -30.05 94.15 1.40
C LYS A 4 -30.04 93.78 -0.08
N ASP A 5 -28.90 93.92 -0.76
CA ASP A 5 -28.80 93.60 -2.20
C ASP A 5 -28.78 92.08 -2.42
N LEU A 6 -28.13 91.34 -1.52
CA LEU A 6 -28.14 89.88 -1.50
C LEU A 6 -29.53 89.31 -1.16
N GLU A 7 -30.23 89.92 -0.20
CA GLU A 7 -31.61 89.52 0.14
C GLU A 7 -32.60 89.82 -1.00
N LEU A 8 -32.40 90.91 -1.76
CA LEU A 8 -33.24 91.27 -2.91
C LEU A 8 -32.97 90.38 -4.14
N GLU A 9 -31.73 89.93 -4.37
CA GLU A 9 -31.42 88.94 -5.40
C GLU A 9 -31.97 87.55 -5.06
N LEU A 10 -31.90 87.14 -3.79
CA LEU A 10 -32.50 85.89 -3.31
C LEU A 10 -34.03 85.92 -3.40
N MET A 11 -34.68 87.07 -3.18
CA MET A 11 -36.13 87.24 -3.37
C MET A 11 -36.59 87.30 -4.84
N LYS A 12 -35.67 87.58 -5.79
CA LYS A 12 -35.94 87.59 -7.24
C LYS A 12 -35.71 86.23 -7.90
N MET A 13 -35.10 85.28 -7.20
CA MET A 13 -35.00 83.91 -7.70
C MET A 13 -36.37 83.23 -7.62
N ASN A 14 -36.88 82.79 -8.77
CA ASN A 14 -38.07 81.95 -8.86
C ASN A 14 -37.91 80.75 -7.89
N PRO A 15 -38.88 80.48 -6.99
CA PRO A 15 -38.87 79.30 -6.12
C PRO A 15 -38.54 77.99 -6.85
N ASP A 16 -38.94 77.86 -8.11
CA ASP A 16 -38.63 76.70 -8.95
C ASP A 16 -37.13 76.60 -9.28
N ASN A 17 -36.42 77.72 -9.42
CA ASN A 17 -34.97 77.73 -9.66
C ASN A 17 -34.19 77.34 -8.40
N ILE A 18 -34.64 77.79 -7.22
CA ILE A 18 -34.04 77.39 -5.94
C ILE A 18 -34.27 75.89 -5.70
N ARG A 19 -35.49 75.40 -5.97
CA ARG A 19 -35.83 73.98 -5.85
C ARG A 19 -35.02 73.12 -6.82
N ASN A 20 -34.90 73.53 -8.09
CA ASN A 20 -34.07 72.83 -9.06
C ASN A 20 -32.59 72.81 -8.65
N PHE A 21 -32.06 73.93 -8.16
CA PHE A 21 -30.67 73.98 -7.68
C PHE A 21 -30.44 73.04 -6.49
N ALA A 22 -31.37 73.02 -5.52
CA ALA A 22 -31.31 72.11 -4.38
C ALA A 22 -31.39 70.64 -4.81
N GLN A 23 -32.25 70.31 -5.77
CA GLN A 23 -32.43 68.95 -6.27
C GLN A 23 -31.19 68.44 -7.03
N HIS A 24 -30.60 69.26 -7.91
CA HIS A 24 -29.33 68.93 -8.57
C HIS A 24 -28.18 68.78 -7.57
N SER A 25 -28.18 69.57 -6.49
CA SER A 25 -27.16 69.45 -5.43
C SER A 25 -27.30 68.14 -4.64
N ILE A 26 -28.53 67.69 -4.39
CA ILE A 26 -28.82 66.41 -3.73
C ILE A 26 -28.41 65.23 -4.64
N GLU A 27 -28.76 65.29 -5.93
CA GLU A 27 -28.39 64.27 -6.92
C GLU A 27 -26.86 64.17 -7.08
N ALA A 28 -26.17 65.32 -7.19
CA ALA A 28 -24.72 65.37 -7.21
C ALA A 28 -24.10 64.78 -5.93
N GLY A 29 -24.69 65.06 -4.77
CA GLY A 29 -24.30 64.47 -3.49
C GLY A 29 -24.44 62.95 -3.48
N GLN A 30 -25.57 62.41 -3.94
CA GLN A 30 -25.81 60.97 -4.04
C GLN A 30 -24.84 60.28 -5.00
N ILE A 31 -24.51 60.89 -6.13
CA ILE A 31 -23.50 60.36 -7.07
C ILE A 31 -22.14 60.27 -6.38
N LEU A 32 -21.74 61.30 -5.62
CA LEU A 32 -20.48 61.31 -4.90
C LEU A 32 -20.42 60.25 -3.79
N PHE A 33 -21.51 60.06 -3.03
CA PHE A 33 -21.60 59.02 -2.02
C PHE A 33 -21.52 57.61 -2.63
N ASN A 34 -22.29 57.34 -3.69
CA ASN A 34 -22.23 56.06 -4.40
C ASN A 34 -20.83 55.80 -4.99
N SER A 35 -20.17 56.84 -5.52
CA SER A 35 -18.80 56.74 -6.05
C SER A 35 -17.77 56.46 -4.94
N ALA A 36 -17.99 56.98 -3.73
CA ALA A 36 -17.13 56.70 -2.58
C ALA A 36 -17.28 55.24 -2.11
N ASP A 37 -18.51 54.72 -2.08
CA ASP A 37 -18.78 53.31 -1.77
C ASP A 37 -18.16 52.37 -2.81
N ASP A 38 -18.23 52.72 -4.10
CA ASP A 38 -17.55 51.97 -5.17
C ASP A 38 -16.03 51.95 -5.00
N LEU A 39 -15.43 53.08 -4.60
CA LEU A 39 -13.99 53.16 -4.31
C LEU A 39 -13.58 52.31 -3.10
N ILE A 40 -14.40 52.27 -2.05
CA ILE A 40 -14.18 51.40 -0.89
C ILE A 40 -14.21 49.93 -1.32
N ASN A 41 -15.20 49.53 -2.13
CA ASN A 41 -15.31 48.18 -2.66
C ASN A 41 -14.12 47.81 -3.56
N ILE A 42 -13.68 48.72 -4.43
CA ILE A 42 -12.49 48.51 -5.29
C ILE A 42 -11.24 48.31 -4.44
N ASN A 43 -11.08 49.08 -3.37
CA ASN A 43 -9.90 48.97 -2.51
C ASN A 43 -9.87 47.64 -1.75
N GLN A 44 -11.04 47.18 -1.25
CA GLN A 44 -11.16 45.86 -0.64
C GLN A 44 -10.84 44.73 -1.62
N ILE A 45 -11.33 44.82 -2.87
CA ILE A 45 -11.00 43.86 -3.94
C ILE A 45 -9.50 43.89 -4.26
N ALA A 46 -8.88 45.07 -4.28
CA ALA A 46 -7.45 45.20 -4.51
C ALA A 46 -6.62 44.55 -3.39
N GLU A 47 -6.99 44.75 -2.12
CA GLU A 47 -6.35 44.09 -0.98
C GLU A 47 -6.53 42.56 -1.01
N MET A 48 -7.71 42.07 -1.36
CA MET A 48 -7.94 40.63 -1.56
C MET A 48 -7.09 40.07 -2.70
N ASN A 49 -6.98 40.80 -3.82
CA ASN A 49 -6.15 40.42 -4.96
C ASN A 49 -4.66 40.40 -4.65
N GLN A 50 -4.17 41.30 -3.79
CA GLN A 50 -2.78 41.28 -3.32
C GLN A 50 -2.46 40.06 -2.45
N ASN A 51 -3.45 39.53 -1.74
CA ASN A 51 -3.28 38.35 -0.88
C ASN A 51 -3.45 37.01 -1.63
N LEU A 52 -4.13 36.99 -2.78
CA LEU A 52 -4.33 35.79 -3.60
C LEU A 52 -3.04 35.06 -4.00
N PRO A 53 -1.97 35.73 -4.46
CA PRO A 53 -0.70 35.07 -4.77
C PRO A 53 -0.10 34.33 -3.58
N ASN A 54 -0.13 34.93 -2.38
CA ASN A 54 0.38 34.31 -1.16
C ASN A 54 -0.46 33.09 -0.74
N ILE A 55 -1.78 33.14 -0.94
CA ILE A 55 -2.67 32.00 -0.70
C ILE A 55 -2.35 30.88 -1.70
N LEU A 56 -2.18 31.21 -2.98
CA LEU A 56 -1.83 30.24 -4.03
C LEU A 56 -0.47 29.58 -3.76
N GLU A 57 0.55 30.33 -3.35
CA GLU A 57 1.83 29.76 -2.94
C GLU A 57 1.70 28.81 -1.76
N ARG A 58 0.92 29.18 -0.74
CA ARG A 58 0.65 28.31 0.41
C ARG A 58 -0.05 27.02 -0.02
N VAL A 59 -1.07 27.11 -0.86
CA VAL A 59 -1.79 25.94 -1.39
C VAL A 59 -0.85 25.05 -2.21
N ASN A 60 -0.02 25.62 -3.08
CA ASN A 60 0.97 24.86 -3.84
C ASN A 60 1.98 24.16 -2.92
N SER A 61 2.45 24.84 -1.87
CA SER A 61 3.37 24.24 -0.90
C SER A 61 2.73 23.06 -0.14
N LEU A 62 1.44 23.17 0.18
CA LEU A 62 0.67 22.10 0.82
C LEU A 62 0.47 20.92 -0.13
N LEU A 63 0.15 21.18 -1.40
CA LEU A 63 0.03 20.14 -2.42
C LEU A 63 1.33 19.38 -2.63
N VAL A 64 2.47 20.08 -2.69
CA VAL A 64 3.79 19.44 -2.78
C VAL A 64 4.05 18.54 -1.57
N ARG A 65 3.77 19.02 -0.35
CA ARG A 65 3.92 18.21 0.87
C ARG A 65 2.98 17.00 0.89
N ALA A 66 1.73 17.17 0.43
CA ALA A 66 0.78 16.08 0.33
C ALA A 66 1.26 14.98 -0.63
N ASN A 67 1.81 15.36 -1.79
CA ASN A 67 2.40 14.42 -2.74
C ASN A 67 3.59 13.66 -2.14
N GLN A 68 4.49 14.35 -1.42
CA GLN A 68 5.61 13.70 -0.73
C GLN A 68 5.14 12.69 0.34
N LEU A 69 4.04 12.98 1.03
CA LEU A 69 3.44 12.04 1.98
C LEU A 69 2.84 10.81 1.27
N ILE A 70 2.18 11.01 0.13
CA ILE A 70 1.64 9.92 -0.69
C ILE A 70 2.79 9.01 -1.15
N ASP A 71 3.85 9.58 -1.71
CA ASP A 71 5.04 8.83 -2.13
C ASP A 71 5.67 8.06 -0.97
N GLY A 72 5.71 8.66 0.23
CA GLY A 72 6.18 8.00 1.45
C GLY A 72 5.31 6.81 1.87
N LEU A 73 4.00 6.92 1.74
CA LEU A 73 3.04 5.85 2.05
C LEU A 73 3.15 4.68 1.06
N ASP A 74 3.32 4.97 -0.24
CA ASP A 74 3.51 3.94 -1.25
C ASP A 74 4.82 3.16 -1.01
N ASN A 75 5.91 3.86 -0.73
CA ASN A 75 7.18 3.22 -0.35
C ASN A 75 7.05 2.36 0.92
N PHE A 76 6.32 2.84 1.92
CA PHE A 76 6.05 2.08 3.15
C PHE A 76 5.25 0.82 2.85
N LYS A 77 4.21 0.90 2.00
CA LYS A 77 3.40 -0.23 1.57
C LYS A 77 4.24 -1.28 0.84
N GLU A 78 5.06 -0.87 -0.13
CA GLU A 78 5.93 -1.77 -0.88
C GLU A 78 6.94 -2.49 0.02
N LYS A 79 7.59 -1.74 0.92
CA LYS A 79 8.55 -2.31 1.86
C LYS A 79 7.91 -3.33 2.80
N ASN A 80 6.70 -3.04 3.30
CA ASN A 80 5.97 -3.99 4.12
C ASN A 80 5.55 -5.22 3.32
N GLN A 81 5.06 -5.06 2.09
CA GLN A 81 4.70 -6.19 1.24
C GLN A 81 5.91 -7.12 1.02
N LEU A 82 7.08 -6.56 0.73
CA LEU A 82 8.34 -7.30 0.62
C LEU A 82 8.69 -8.05 1.91
N ASN A 83 8.55 -7.39 3.07
CA ASN A 83 8.83 -8.02 4.36
C ASN A 83 7.85 -9.15 4.68
N PHE A 84 6.56 -8.97 4.39
CA PHE A 84 5.55 -10.02 4.54
C PHE A 84 5.85 -11.22 3.64
N ASN A 85 6.17 -11.00 2.37
CA ASN A 85 6.52 -12.07 1.44
C ASN A 85 7.77 -12.84 1.94
N ARG A 86 8.78 -12.13 2.44
CA ARG A 86 9.99 -12.75 3.03
C ARG A 86 9.66 -13.59 4.26
N LEU A 87 8.81 -13.07 5.15
CA LEU A 87 8.39 -13.78 6.36
C LEU A 87 7.58 -15.04 5.99
N GLN A 88 6.65 -14.92 5.04
CA GLN A 88 5.86 -16.03 4.54
C GLN A 88 6.75 -17.12 3.93
N ASN A 89 7.73 -16.74 3.11
CA ASN A 89 8.68 -17.70 2.53
C ASN A 89 9.51 -18.39 3.61
N LYS A 90 9.97 -17.65 4.64
CA LYS A 90 10.72 -18.21 5.76
C LYS A 90 9.86 -19.18 6.59
N LEU A 91 8.60 -18.84 6.85
CA LEU A 91 7.65 -19.70 7.56
C LEU A 91 7.37 -20.98 6.76
N ASN A 92 7.07 -20.85 5.47
CA ASN A 92 6.85 -22.00 4.59
C ASN A 92 8.06 -22.94 4.57
N HIS A 93 9.27 -22.38 4.49
CA HIS A 93 10.50 -23.18 4.56
C HIS A 93 10.64 -23.91 5.90
N ARG A 94 10.43 -23.21 7.03
CA ARG A 94 10.47 -23.81 8.37
C ARG A 94 9.41 -24.90 8.58
N LEU A 95 8.20 -24.71 8.07
CA LEU A 95 7.14 -25.72 8.13
C LEU A 95 7.53 -26.97 7.35
N LYS A 96 8.15 -26.83 6.18
CA LYS A 96 8.69 -27.97 5.42
C LYS A 96 9.78 -28.72 6.20
N GLU A 97 10.73 -28.00 6.80
CA GLU A 97 11.76 -28.61 7.65
C GLU A 97 11.15 -29.39 8.82
N LEU A 98 10.16 -28.80 9.51
CA LEU A 98 9.46 -29.46 10.61
C LEU A 98 8.73 -30.72 10.17
N ALA A 99 8.06 -30.69 9.01
CA ALA A 99 7.39 -31.87 8.45
C ALA A 99 8.38 -33.01 8.16
N ILE A 100 9.57 -32.69 7.63
CA ILE A 100 10.66 -33.65 7.41
C ILE A 100 11.12 -34.26 8.73
N VAL A 101 11.39 -33.43 9.73
CA VAL A 101 11.84 -33.88 11.07
C VAL A 101 10.79 -34.76 11.74
N ALA A 102 9.51 -34.36 11.69
CA ALA A 102 8.40 -35.15 12.24
C ALA A 102 8.26 -36.51 11.54
N ALA A 103 8.36 -36.56 10.21
CA ALA A 103 8.32 -37.81 9.46
C ALA A 103 9.47 -38.74 9.85
N ARG A 104 10.70 -38.21 9.96
CA ARG A 104 11.87 -38.96 10.41
C ARG A 104 11.73 -39.46 11.85
N ALA A 105 11.18 -38.65 12.75
CA ALA A 105 10.95 -39.04 14.13
C ALA A 105 9.94 -40.21 14.25
N ILE A 106 8.90 -40.22 13.42
CA ILE A 106 7.97 -41.34 13.33
C ILE A 106 8.69 -42.59 12.79
N ASN A 107 9.44 -42.43 11.70
CA ASN A 107 10.20 -43.50 11.07
C ASN A 107 11.33 -44.06 11.93
N ALA A 108 11.82 -43.31 12.93
CA ALA A 108 12.79 -43.82 13.89
C ALA A 108 12.27 -45.03 14.69
N ASN A 109 10.95 -45.26 14.70
CA ASN A 109 10.32 -46.44 15.31
C ASN A 109 10.05 -47.57 14.29
N CYS A 110 10.46 -47.39 13.03
CA CYS A 110 10.27 -48.35 11.95
C CYS A 110 11.33 -49.46 12.02
N VAL A 111 11.13 -50.39 12.96
CA VAL A 111 12.08 -51.48 13.28
C VAL A 111 11.57 -52.88 12.89
N ARG A 112 10.27 -53.02 12.62
CA ARG A 112 9.66 -54.29 12.19
C ARG A 112 9.33 -54.23 10.70
N LEU A 113 9.33 -55.37 10.03
CA LEU A 113 8.96 -55.44 8.60
C LEU A 113 7.55 -54.87 8.33
N THR A 114 6.61 -55.08 9.25
CA THR A 114 5.24 -54.54 9.15
C THR A 114 5.12 -53.06 9.57
N SER A 115 6.22 -52.41 9.97
CA SER A 115 6.16 -51.01 10.40
C SER A 115 5.81 -50.11 9.22
N PRO A 116 4.86 -49.17 9.39
CA PRO A 116 4.51 -48.23 8.33
C PRO A 116 5.64 -47.22 8.12
N ILE A 117 5.85 -46.83 6.86
CA ILE A 117 6.78 -45.77 6.49
C ILE A 117 6.00 -44.46 6.33
N ASN A 118 6.38 -43.44 7.08
CA ASN A 118 5.90 -42.09 6.88
C ASN A 118 6.75 -41.38 5.81
N TRP A 119 6.26 -41.36 4.59
CA TRP A 119 6.95 -40.74 3.45
C TRP A 119 6.93 -39.22 3.55
N ILE A 120 8.12 -38.62 3.40
CA ILE A 120 8.28 -37.17 3.31
C ILE A 120 7.67 -36.71 1.99
N ARG A 121 6.66 -35.84 2.02
CA ARG A 121 6.06 -35.27 0.80
C ARG A 121 6.83 -34.03 0.36
N ILE A 122 7.10 -33.92 -0.94
CA ILE A 122 7.76 -32.75 -1.55
C ILE A 122 6.73 -31.99 -2.40
N ASP A 123 6.42 -30.75 -2.01
CA ASP A 123 5.81 -29.70 -2.84
C ASP A 123 4.74 -30.18 -3.83
N GLU A 124 3.69 -30.80 -3.31
CA GLU A 124 2.51 -31.33 -4.05
C GLU A 124 2.82 -32.30 -5.20
N ARG A 125 4.08 -32.72 -5.37
CA ARG A 125 4.45 -33.65 -6.44
C ARG A 125 3.76 -34.99 -6.21
N PRO A 126 3.21 -35.62 -7.27
CA PRO A 126 2.63 -36.94 -7.16
C PRO A 126 3.70 -37.93 -6.71
N PHE A 127 3.39 -38.70 -5.69
CA PHE A 127 4.30 -39.72 -5.19
C PHE A 127 4.38 -40.88 -6.19
N PRO A 128 5.56 -41.29 -6.67
CA PRO A 128 5.68 -42.17 -7.83
C PRO A 128 5.17 -43.59 -7.53
N HIS A 129 5.49 -44.12 -6.35
CA HIS A 129 5.07 -45.44 -5.90
C HIS A 129 4.72 -45.45 -4.44
N TYR A 130 3.52 -45.91 -4.10
CA TYR A 130 3.12 -46.05 -2.71
C TYR A 130 3.67 -47.35 -2.12
N VAL A 131 4.57 -47.22 -1.14
CA VAL A 131 5.26 -48.32 -0.47
C VAL A 131 4.95 -48.24 1.03
N PRO A 132 3.88 -48.89 1.53
CA PRO A 132 3.35 -48.57 2.84
C PRO A 132 4.23 -49.05 4.01
N THR A 133 4.97 -50.14 3.85
CA THR A 133 5.72 -50.77 4.96
C THR A 133 7.20 -50.98 4.64
N LEU A 134 7.98 -51.29 5.69
CA LEU A 134 9.39 -51.67 5.56
C LEU A 134 9.59 -52.96 4.75
N GLU A 135 8.66 -53.91 4.87
CA GLU A 135 8.64 -55.13 4.05
C GLU A 135 8.50 -54.80 2.57
N ASP A 136 7.56 -53.92 2.22
CA ASP A 136 7.35 -53.50 0.84
C ASP A 136 8.59 -52.80 0.27
N LEU A 137 9.26 -51.97 1.07
CA LEU A 137 10.51 -51.32 0.69
C LEU A 137 11.64 -52.35 0.48
N ASN A 138 11.70 -53.38 1.33
CA ASN A 138 12.66 -54.48 1.21
C ASN A 138 12.36 -55.42 0.04
N ASN A 139 11.15 -55.41 -0.49
CA ASN A 139 10.77 -56.23 -1.64
C ASN A 139 10.57 -55.41 -2.92
N LEU A 140 10.81 -54.09 -2.86
CA LEU A 140 10.60 -53.17 -3.97
C LEU A 140 11.50 -53.50 -5.16
N ASP A 141 10.90 -53.53 -6.35
CA ASP A 141 11.61 -53.66 -7.63
C ASP A 141 12.66 -52.55 -7.78
N PRO A 142 13.88 -52.87 -8.23
CA PRO A 142 14.95 -51.89 -8.38
C PRO A 142 14.56 -50.64 -9.19
N ARG A 143 13.68 -50.76 -10.19
CA ARG A 143 13.23 -49.63 -11.02
C ARG A 143 12.44 -48.63 -10.19
N PHE A 144 11.48 -49.11 -9.40
CA PHE A 144 10.67 -48.25 -8.54
C PHE A 144 11.47 -47.62 -7.40
N LEU A 145 12.53 -48.31 -6.94
CA LEU A 145 13.47 -47.73 -5.99
C LEU A 145 14.25 -46.56 -6.60
N ILE A 146 14.68 -46.68 -7.86
CA ILE A 146 15.35 -45.61 -8.59
C ILE A 146 14.40 -44.41 -8.74
N GLU A 147 13.14 -44.64 -9.13
CA GLU A 147 12.14 -43.57 -9.23
C GLU A 147 11.91 -42.83 -7.90
N LEU A 148 11.91 -43.56 -6.77
CA LEU A 148 11.84 -42.94 -5.44
C LEU A 148 13.10 -42.11 -5.12
N LEU A 149 14.30 -42.61 -5.43
CA LEU A 149 15.53 -41.86 -5.25
C LEU A 149 15.53 -40.58 -6.08
N GLU A 150 15.13 -40.66 -7.35
CA GLU A 150 15.01 -39.51 -8.25
C GLU A 150 13.96 -38.51 -7.76
N PHE A 151 12.81 -38.97 -7.26
CA PHE A 151 11.78 -38.11 -6.65
C PHE A 151 12.34 -37.24 -5.51
N TYR A 152 13.24 -37.81 -4.70
CA TYR A 152 13.92 -37.12 -3.61
C TYR A 152 15.23 -36.42 -4.02
N ASN A 153 15.63 -36.48 -5.30
CA ASN A 153 16.93 -36.03 -5.80
C ASN A 153 18.12 -36.67 -5.07
N LEU A 154 18.02 -37.96 -4.73
CA LEU A 154 19.06 -38.74 -4.07
C LEU A 154 19.95 -39.45 -5.09
N PRO A 155 21.25 -39.68 -4.79
CA PRO A 155 22.17 -40.30 -5.72
C PRO A 155 21.85 -41.79 -5.89
N VAL A 156 21.73 -42.22 -7.16
CA VAL A 156 21.55 -43.63 -7.51
C VAL A 156 22.90 -44.34 -7.59
N GLN A 157 23.00 -45.45 -6.88
CA GLN A 157 24.14 -46.36 -6.86
C GLN A 157 23.87 -47.58 -7.74
N ARG A 158 24.94 -48.28 -8.11
CA ARG A 158 24.85 -49.56 -8.84
C ARG A 158 24.27 -50.69 -7.98
N ASN A 159 24.43 -50.62 -6.66
CA ASN A 159 24.02 -51.65 -5.73
C ASN A 159 22.63 -51.34 -5.15
N LEU A 160 21.73 -52.33 -5.21
CA LEU A 160 20.38 -52.23 -4.67
C LEU A 160 20.38 -51.97 -3.16
N VAL A 161 21.29 -52.61 -2.42
CA VAL A 161 21.39 -52.48 -0.96
C VAL A 161 21.75 -51.04 -0.60
N ASP A 162 22.70 -50.43 -1.30
CA ASP A 162 23.12 -49.06 -1.04
C ASP A 162 22.03 -48.04 -1.42
N ASN A 163 21.27 -48.30 -2.49
CA ASN A 163 20.11 -47.49 -2.86
C ASN A 163 19.03 -47.49 -1.78
N ARG A 164 18.73 -48.67 -1.21
CA ARG A 164 17.80 -48.79 -0.09
C ARG A 164 18.34 -48.11 1.16
N ARG A 165 19.66 -48.22 1.39
CA ARG A 165 20.33 -47.57 2.50
C ARG A 165 20.20 -46.05 2.41
N ILE A 166 20.47 -45.48 1.25
CA ILE A 166 20.34 -44.03 0.99
C ILE A 166 18.91 -43.56 1.22
N LEU A 167 17.92 -44.27 0.65
CA LEU A 167 16.51 -43.91 0.82
C LEU A 167 16.07 -44.05 2.28
N GLY A 168 16.39 -45.17 2.92
CA GLY A 168 16.07 -45.42 4.32
C GLY A 168 16.71 -44.41 5.28
N ALA A 169 17.98 -44.05 5.04
CA ALA A 169 18.69 -43.03 5.81
C ALA A 169 18.05 -41.65 5.63
N TYR A 170 17.68 -41.28 4.40
CA TYR A 170 16.98 -40.03 4.14
C TYR A 170 15.64 -39.94 4.90
N HIS A 171 14.94 -41.07 5.06
CA HIS A 171 13.69 -41.18 5.81
C HIS A 171 13.86 -41.41 7.32
N GLY A 172 15.09 -41.59 7.82
CA GLY A 172 15.35 -41.82 9.25
C GLY A 172 14.95 -43.23 9.73
N ILE A 173 14.95 -44.22 8.85
CA ILE A 173 14.59 -45.61 9.18
C ILE A 173 15.82 -46.33 9.77
N PRO A 174 15.78 -46.80 11.03
CA PRO A 174 16.96 -47.34 11.73
C PRO A 174 17.62 -48.53 11.06
N SER A 175 16.85 -49.42 10.43
CA SER A 175 17.37 -50.63 9.77
C SER A 175 18.37 -50.36 8.65
N PHE A 176 18.42 -49.12 8.17
CA PHE A 176 19.30 -48.67 7.08
C PHE A 176 20.38 -47.70 7.55
N LEU A 177 20.48 -47.42 8.85
CA LEU A 177 21.50 -46.52 9.41
C LEU A 177 22.74 -47.26 9.92
N GLN A 178 22.73 -48.59 9.87
CA GLN A 178 23.81 -49.49 10.32
C GLN A 178 24.67 -49.97 9.15
#